data_AF-A0A1V9W0Y8-F1
#
_entry.id   AF-A0A1V9W0Y8-F1
#
_cell.length_a   1.000
_cell.length_b   1.000
_cell.length_c   1.000
_cell.angle_alpha   90.00
_cell.angle_beta   90.00
_cell.angle_gamma   90.00
#
_symmetry.space_group_name_H-M   'P 1'
#
loop_
_entity.id
_entity.type
_entity.pdbx_description
1 polymer ?
#
loop_
_entity_poly.entity_id
_entity_poly.type
_entity_poly.pdbx_seq_one_letter_code
_entity_poly.pdbx_strand_id
1 'polypeptide(L)' 'MVLPKELRITLAFAPNSSVKMFVLDGNIHVQKQEKNCFVTGRTSEDYKELYDGRLISSPEGAKDLLQTLQKWIGNLNRCC' A
#
# COMPACT_ATOMS: atom_id res chain seq x y z
N MET A 1 -11.45 4.73 -9.34
CA MET A 1 -11.12 6.04 -9.95
C MET A 1 -10.62 5.81 -11.37
N VAL A 2 -11.10 6.58 -12.34
CA VAL A 2 -10.54 6.60 -13.71
C VAL A 2 -9.58 7.78 -13.81
N LEU A 3 -8.31 7.49 -14.16
CA LEU A 3 -7.30 8.52 -14.42
C LEU A 3 -7.19 8.73 -15.94
N PRO A 4 -7.26 9.99 -16.43
CA PRO A 4 -6.97 10.34 -17.81
C PRO A 4 -5.66 9.76 -18.32
N LYS A 5 -5.60 9.40 -19.60
CA LYS A 5 -4.44 8.74 -20.22
C LYS A 5 -3.18 9.61 -20.13
N GLU A 6 -3.28 10.90 -20.43
CA GLU A 6 -2.18 11.87 -20.27
C GLU A 6 -1.57 11.81 -18.86
N LEU A 7 -2.39 11.83 -17.80
CA LEU A 7 -1.88 11.80 -16.43
C LEU A 7 -1.12 10.52 -16.11
N ARG A 8 -1.59 9.37 -16.63
CA ARG A 8 -0.88 8.09 -16.46
C ARG A 8 0.50 8.10 -17.12
N ILE A 9 0.61 8.72 -18.30
CA ILE A 9 1.86 8.82 -19.05
C ILE A 9 2.81 9.79 -18.35
N THR A 10 2.34 11.00 -18.04
CA THR A 10 3.15 12.07 -17.43
C THR A 10 3.70 11.67 -16.06
N LEU A 11 2.92 10.93 -15.26
CA LEU A 11 3.33 10.50 -13.91
C LEU A 11 3.91 9.08 -13.88
N ALA A 12 4.07 8.43 -15.03
CA ALA A 12 4.55 7.07 -15.18
C ALA A 12 3.86 6.06 -14.25
N PHE A 13 2.52 6.13 -14.18
CA PHE A 13 1.71 5.19 -13.41
C PHE A 13 1.65 3.83 -14.11
N ALA A 14 2.15 2.79 -13.44
CA ALA A 14 1.97 1.41 -13.89
C ALA A 14 0.47 1.00 -13.75
N PRO A 15 0.00 0.01 -14.52
CA PRO A 15 -1.30 -0.60 -14.26
C PRO A 15 -1.41 -1.02 -12.78
N ASN A 16 -2.56 -0.74 -12.16
CA ASN A 16 -2.82 -0.99 -10.74
C ASN A 16 -1.91 -0.26 -9.74
N SER A 17 -1.10 0.72 -10.18
CA SER A 17 -0.27 1.50 -9.25
C SER A 17 -1.12 2.34 -8.32
N SER A 18 -0.74 2.38 -7.04
CA SER A 18 -1.39 3.24 -6.07
C SER A 18 -1.01 4.72 -6.26
N VAL A 19 -1.99 5.60 -6.16
CA VAL A 19 -1.87 7.04 -6.40
C VAL A 19 -2.29 7.78 -5.14
N LYS A 20 -1.44 8.71 -4.69
CA LYS A 20 -1.77 9.59 -3.57
C LYS A 20 -2.43 10.85 -4.12
N MET A 21 -3.64 11.12 -3.64
CA MET A 21 -4.39 12.33 -3.95
C MET A 21 -4.79 13.04 -2.68
N PHE A 22 -4.67 14.35 -2.65
CA PHE A 22 -5.08 15.18 -1.53
C PHE A 22 -5.42 16.59 -1.99
N VAL A 23 -6.17 17.31 -1.17
CA VAL A 23 -6.53 18.71 -1.40
C VAL A 23 -5.62 19.59 -0.55
N LEU A 24 -4.99 20.58 -1.16
CA LEU A 24 -4.18 21.59 -0.49
C LEU A 24 -4.49 22.94 -1.14
N ASP A 25 -4.81 23.94 -0.32
CA ASP A 25 -5.13 25.30 -0.77
C ASP A 25 -6.20 25.37 -1.88
N GLY A 26 -7.21 24.51 -1.78
CA GLY A 26 -8.29 24.40 -2.78
C GLY A 26 -7.91 23.68 -4.09
N ASN A 27 -6.67 23.21 -4.21
CA ASN A 27 -6.16 22.50 -5.38
C ASN A 27 -6.06 20.99 -5.11
N ILE A 28 -6.30 20.18 -6.14
CA ILE A 28 -6.11 18.73 -6.07
C ILE A 28 -4.67 18.41 -6.48
N HIS A 29 -3.90 17.84 -5.56
CA HIS A 29 -2.55 17.35 -5.82
C HIS A 29 -2.59 15.84 -6.06
N VAL A 30 -1.95 15.41 -7.13
CA VAL A 30 -1.85 14.00 -7.52
C VAL A 30 -0.37 13.63 -7.64
N GLN A 31 0.07 12.64 -6.88
CA GLN A 31 1.47 12.18 -6.89
C GLN A 31 1.55 10.65 -6.86
N LYS A 32 2.69 10.13 -7.32
CA LYS A 32 3.03 8.72 -7.13
C LYS A 32 3.11 8.42 -5.63
N GLN A 33 2.43 7.36 -5.21
CA GLN A 33 2.57 6.91 -3.83
C GLN A 33 3.96 6.31 -3.65
N GLU A 34 4.67 6.73 -2.62
CA GLU A 34 5.94 6.12 -2.23
C GLU A 34 5.70 4.68 -1.77
N LYS A 35 6.57 3.76 -2.23
CA LYS A 35 6.50 2.34 -1.88
C LYS A 35 7.12 2.13 -0.51
N ASN A 36 6.30 2.26 0.52
CA ASN A 36 6.69 2.00 1.89
C ASN A 36 6.06 0.69 2.37
N CYS A 37 6.74 0.00 3.28
CA CYS A 37 6.16 -1.16 3.94
C CYS A 37 4.90 -0.74 4.71
N PHE A 38 3.77 -1.42 4.44
CA PHE A 38 2.48 -1.13 5.06
C PHE A 38 2.52 -1.22 6.59
N VAL A 39 3.35 -2.12 7.13
CA VAL A 39 3.42 -2.42 8.56
C VAL A 39 4.37 -1.48 9.29
N THR A 40 5.56 -1.25 8.73
CA THR A 40 6.61 -0.48 9.41
C THR A 40 6.66 0.98 8.98
N GLY A 41 6.01 1.35 7.88
CA GLY A 41 6.06 2.69 7.28
C GLY A 41 7.41 3.06 6.66
N ARG A 42 8.42 2.18 6.73
CA ARG A 42 9.77 2.42 6.23
C ARG A 42 9.90 2.05 4.76
N THR A 43 10.72 2.82 4.05
CA THR A 43 11.27 2.45 2.75
C THR A 43 12.30 1.32 2.94
N SER A 44 12.30 0.32 2.06
CA SER A 44 13.22 -0.83 2.08
C SER A 44 13.43 -1.28 0.64
N GLU A 45 14.61 -1.72 0.22
CA GLU A 45 14.82 -2.10 -1.19
C GLU A 45 14.12 -3.43 -1.56
N ASP A 46 13.77 -4.24 -0.56
CA ASP A 46 13.27 -5.61 -0.73
C ASP A 46 11.75 -5.75 -0.52
N TYR A 47 10.97 -4.73 -0.84
CA TYR A 47 9.51 -4.84 -0.76
C TYR A 47 8.96 -5.81 -1.82
N LYS A 48 7.96 -6.59 -1.40
CA LYS A 48 7.10 -7.34 -2.31
C LYS A 48 5.73 -6.69 -2.38
N GLU A 49 5.20 -6.64 -3.60
CA GLU A 49 3.82 -6.27 -3.87
C GLU A 49 2.95 -7.54 -3.87
N LEU A 50 1.87 -7.49 -3.11
CA LEU A 50 0.87 -8.54 -2.97
C LEU A 50 -0.50 -7.96 -3.32
N TYR A 51 -1.41 -8.81 -3.81
CA TYR A 51 -2.78 -8.44 -4.17
C TYR A 51 -2.85 -7.25 -5.14
N ASP A 52 -2.09 -7.31 -6.24
CA ASP A 52 -2.03 -6.25 -7.26
C ASP A 52 -1.63 -4.88 -6.68
N GLY A 53 -0.62 -4.86 -5.81
CA GLY A 53 -0.09 -3.62 -5.23
C GLY A 53 -0.92 -3.03 -4.10
N ARG A 54 -2.01 -3.69 -3.68
CA ARG A 54 -2.81 -3.28 -2.50
C ARG A 54 -2.05 -3.44 -1.19
N LEU A 55 -1.10 -4.37 -1.15
CA LEU A 55 -0.23 -4.58 0.00
C LEU A 55 1.23 -4.57 -0.46
N ILE A 56 1.99 -3.59 0.04
CA ILE A 56 3.43 -3.51 -0.14
C ILE A 56 4.06 -3.79 1.21
N SER A 57 4.93 -4.80 1.30
CA SER A 57 5.56 -5.16 2.56
C SER A 57 7.01 -5.58 2.38
N SER A 58 7.85 -5.16 3.33
CA SER A 58 9.17 -5.75 3.53
C SER A 58 9.05 -7.15 4.17
N PRO A 59 10.11 -7.98 4.13
CA PRO A 59 10.11 -9.29 4.79
C PRO A 59 9.85 -9.21 6.30
N GLU A 60 10.39 -8.19 6.95
CA GLU A 60 10.19 -7.94 8.39
C GLU A 60 8.75 -7.58 8.69
N GLY A 61 8.17 -6.63 7.94
CA GLY A 61 6.77 -6.25 8.10
C GLY A 61 5.82 -7.42 7.82
N ALA A 62 6.14 -8.28 6.85
CA ALA A 62 5.33 -9.44 6.54
C ALA A 62 5.30 -10.46 7.69
N LYS A 63 6.43 -10.65 8.38
CA LYS A 63 6.50 -11.52 9.58
C LYS A 63 5.66 -10.96 10.73
N ASP A 64 5.76 -9.66 10.98
CA ASP A 64 5.00 -8.99 12.05
C ASP A 64 3.48 -9.04 11.78
N LEU A 65 3.08 -8.77 10.53
CA LEU A 65 1.69 -8.90 10.08
C LEU A 65 1.16 -10.32 10.27
N LEU A 66 1.93 -11.34 9.86
CA LEU A 66 1.52 -12.73 10.01
C LEU A 66 1.30 -13.11 11.48
N GLN A 67 2.21 -12.72 12.38
CA GLN A 67 2.06 -12.98 13.81
C GLN A 67 0.82 -12.31 14.38
N THR A 68 0.54 -11.08 13.98
CA THR A 68 -0.64 -10.33 14.40
C THR A 68 -1.93 -11.01 13.93
N LEU A 69 -1.98 -11.43 12.66
CA LEU A 69 -3.13 -12.14 12.09
C LEU A 69 -3.35 -13.49 12.78
N GLN A 70 -2.30 -14.26 13.04
CA GLN A 70 -2.39 -15.53 13.75
C GLN A 70 -2.95 -15.35 15.17
N LYS A 71 -2.49 -14.34 15.91
CA LYS A 71 -3.03 -14.00 17.24
C LYS A 71 -4.51 -13.62 17.16
N TRP A 72 -4.88 -12.81 16.17
CA TRP A 72 -6.27 -12.37 15.98
C TRP A 72 -7.20 -13.55 15.66
N ILE A 73 -6.84 -14.39 14.69
CA ILE A 73 -7.62 -15.59 14.32
C ILE A 73 -7.69 -16.57 15.50
N GLY A 74 -6.59 -16.77 16.23
CA GLY A 74 -6.57 -17.63 17.41
C GLY A 74 -7.51 -17.16 18.52
N ASN A 75 -7.68 -15.85 18.69
CA ASN A 75 -8.61 -15.28 19.66
C ASN A 75 -10.08 -15.38 19.22
N LEU A 76 -10.36 -15.30 17.92
CA LEU A 76 -11.71 -15.55 17.39
C LEU A 76 -12.18 -16.98 17.69
N ASN A 77 -11.29 -17.96 17.55
CA ASN A 77 -11.60 -19.36 17.81
C ASN A 77 -11.76 -19.70 19.30
N ARG A 78 -11.52 -18.73 20.20
CA ARG A 78 -11.73 -18.88 21.65
C ARG A 78 -13.02 -18.21 22.16
N CYS A 79 -13.75 -17.51 21.29
CA CYS A 79 -14.99 -16.81 21.65
C CYS A 79 -16.26 -17.67 21.49
N CYS A 80 -16.15 -18.98 21.26
CA CYS A 80 -17.25 -19.94 21.24
C CYS A 80 -16.89 -21.18 22.06
#